data_AF-A0A8J7T2S0-F1
#
_entry.id   AF-A0A8J7T2S0-F1
#
_cell.length_a   1.000
_cell.length_b   1.000
_cell.length_c   1.000
_cell.angle_alpha   90.00
_cell.angle_beta   90.00
_cell.angle_gamma   90.00
#
_symmetry.space_group_name_H-M   'P 1'
#
loop_
_entity.id
_entity.type
_entity.pdbx_description
1 polymer ?
#
loop_
_entity_poly.entity_id
_entity_poly.type
_entity_poly.pdbx_seq_one_letter_code
_entity_poly.pdbx_strand_id
1 'polypeptide(L)'
;PCYHIGGGGKIQSAVDRSPLHTTFVIDELRKRPSLKDEVRLLKRFMKVAGVYGANAAVEGFSGYLCELMVIKYGSFIDVLKAASAWKNGQVLSLDGRTGEGKFPEAPLVFIDPVDPDRNVAAAVSLDIMGRFSSISKEFLRNPSKDFFFGKRRVVMGMREFYNKLKIRQSELVCIHFNVPKLLEDTLIPQLEKSLKALEKECEKGGFRVLKADKWTDGKEAAFVMEFDVWQLPKIERRIGPSFDSRQEDIEGFISKNLKHAFSKPYIKEGRWTIDARREHLEVKDLIAVFLKNPLGFGKNLRDVRGFKLYCNAGIKKVSNPDFWGFMTQFWG
;
A
#
# COMPACT_ATOMS: atom_id res chain seq x y z
N PRO A 1 -8.32 19.77 -21.35
CA PRO A 1 -9.42 20.74 -21.62
C PRO A 1 -10.30 20.90 -20.37
N CYS A 2 -10.43 22.13 -19.85
CA CYS A 2 -11.34 22.47 -18.75
C CYS A 2 -12.21 23.66 -19.18
N TYR A 3 -13.40 23.81 -18.59
CA TYR A 3 -14.28 24.95 -18.84
C TYR A 3 -13.78 26.19 -18.09
N HIS A 4 -13.89 27.37 -18.70
CA HIS A 4 -13.59 28.63 -18.02
C HIS A 4 -14.75 28.97 -17.07
N ILE A 5 -14.53 28.85 -15.77
CA ILE A 5 -15.51 29.16 -14.74
C ILE A 5 -15.16 30.53 -14.14
N GLY A 6 -15.90 31.57 -14.53
CA GLY A 6 -15.83 32.90 -13.88
C GLY A 6 -16.46 32.90 -12.48
N GLY A 7 -16.27 34.01 -11.74
CA GLY A 7 -16.76 34.16 -10.36
C GLY A 7 -18.28 33.99 -10.25
N GLY A 8 -18.73 32.79 -9.86
CA GLY A 8 -20.14 32.43 -9.71
C GLY A 8 -20.60 31.20 -10.51
N GLY A 9 -19.76 30.62 -11.38
CA GLY A 9 -20.12 29.42 -12.12
C GLY A 9 -20.06 28.14 -11.26
N LYS A 10 -21.04 27.24 -11.44
CA LYS A 10 -21.06 25.95 -10.74
C LYS A 10 -19.95 25.03 -11.27
N ILE A 11 -19.17 24.47 -10.35
CA ILE A 11 -18.18 23.43 -10.63
C ILE A 11 -18.89 22.20 -11.22
N GLN A 12 -18.53 21.79 -12.43
CA GLN A 12 -19.14 20.63 -13.11
C GLN A 12 -18.29 19.36 -13.06
N SER A 13 -16.95 19.47 -12.97
CA SER A 13 -16.04 18.33 -12.87
C SER A 13 -14.87 18.56 -11.91
N ALA A 14 -14.09 17.51 -11.62
CA ALA A 14 -12.82 17.62 -10.89
C ALA A 14 -11.76 18.45 -11.64
N VAL A 15 -11.86 18.52 -12.97
CA VAL A 15 -10.89 19.20 -13.83
C VAL A 15 -11.13 20.72 -13.82
N ASP A 16 -12.38 21.16 -13.70
CA ASP A 16 -12.74 22.57 -13.67
C ASP A 16 -12.39 23.26 -12.33
N ARG A 17 -12.11 22.48 -11.29
CA ARG A 17 -11.63 22.96 -9.99
C ARG A 17 -10.15 23.31 -9.98
N SER A 18 -9.36 22.63 -10.80
CA SER A 18 -7.89 22.77 -10.79
C SER A 18 -7.42 24.21 -11.06
N PRO A 19 -8.01 24.97 -12.02
CA PRO A 19 -7.71 26.38 -12.18
C PRO A 19 -8.07 27.22 -10.94
N LEU A 20 -9.23 26.99 -10.33
CA LEU A 20 -9.69 27.74 -9.15
C LEU A 20 -8.81 27.48 -7.92
N HIS A 21 -8.42 26.23 -7.68
CA HIS A 21 -7.46 25.87 -6.63
C HIS A 21 -6.10 26.53 -6.85
N THR A 22 -5.63 26.51 -8.10
CA THR A 22 -4.35 27.12 -8.48
C THR A 22 -4.38 28.63 -8.23
N THR A 23 -5.44 29.32 -8.67
CA THR A 23 -5.63 30.75 -8.43
C THR A 23 -5.66 31.05 -6.93
N PHE A 24 -6.47 30.31 -6.16
CA PHE A 24 -6.56 30.49 -4.71
C PHE A 24 -5.20 30.40 -4.02
N VAL A 25 -4.43 29.33 -4.29
CA VAL A 25 -3.11 29.14 -3.69
C VAL A 25 -2.13 30.22 -4.14
N ILE A 26 -2.12 30.58 -5.42
CA ILE A 26 -1.23 31.63 -5.94
C ILE A 26 -1.51 32.95 -5.23
N ASP A 27 -2.77 33.31 -5.04
CA ASP A 27 -3.14 34.57 -4.39
C ASP A 27 -2.78 34.57 -2.90
N GLU A 28 -3.01 33.47 -2.19
CA GLU A 28 -2.56 33.33 -0.79
C GLU A 28 -1.04 33.39 -0.64
N LEU A 29 -0.29 32.74 -1.54
CA LEU A 29 1.17 32.77 -1.54
C LEU A 29 1.75 34.10 -2.03
N ARG A 30 1.00 34.90 -2.80
CA ARG A 30 1.38 36.29 -3.14
C ARG A 30 1.28 37.20 -1.93
N LYS A 31 0.23 37.04 -1.12
CA LYS A 31 0.05 37.79 0.14
C LYS A 31 1.13 37.44 1.16
N ARG A 32 1.61 36.19 1.17
CA ARG A 32 2.63 35.69 2.11
C ARG A 32 3.73 34.89 1.38
N PRO A 33 4.69 35.56 0.71
CA PRO A 33 5.69 34.89 -0.14
C PRO A 33 6.58 33.87 0.58
N SER A 34 6.86 34.07 1.86
CA SER A 34 7.67 33.15 2.69
C SER A 34 7.07 31.75 2.80
N LEU A 35 5.75 31.61 2.67
CA LEU A 35 5.08 30.31 2.73
C LEU A 35 5.51 29.35 1.62
N LYS A 36 6.05 29.85 0.51
CA LYS A 36 6.52 28.99 -0.59
C LYS A 36 7.62 28.03 -0.14
N ASP A 37 8.53 28.49 0.73
CA ASP A 37 9.63 27.65 1.21
C ASP A 37 9.15 26.69 2.30
N GLU A 38 8.22 27.12 3.15
CA GLU A 38 7.53 26.27 4.12
C GLU A 38 6.79 25.10 3.43
N VAL A 39 6.11 25.37 2.30
CA VAL A 39 5.47 24.33 1.48
C VAL A 39 6.51 23.35 0.92
N ARG A 40 7.66 23.84 0.43
CA ARG A 40 8.73 22.98 -0.11
C ARG A 40 9.33 22.10 0.97
N LEU A 41 9.59 22.65 2.16
CA LEU A 41 10.07 21.92 3.33
C LEU A 41 9.08 20.80 3.71
N LEU A 42 7.80 21.13 3.83
CA LEU A 42 6.76 20.15 4.17
C LEU A 42 6.69 19.03 3.12
N LYS A 43 6.60 19.37 1.83
CA LYS A 43 6.56 18.38 0.75
C LYS A 43 7.80 17.48 0.77
N ARG A 44 8.99 18.04 1.02
CA ARG A 44 10.24 17.26 1.08
C ARG A 44 10.26 16.32 2.27
N PHE A 45 9.89 16.79 3.45
CA PHE A 45 9.77 15.99 4.67
C PHE A 45 8.80 14.83 4.46
N MET A 46 7.61 15.10 3.91
CA MET A 46 6.57 14.10 3.67
C MET A 46 6.96 13.06 2.62
N LYS A 47 7.73 13.47 1.59
CA LYS A 47 8.29 12.54 0.60
C LYS A 47 9.25 11.54 1.24
N VAL A 48 10.17 12.01 2.08
CA VAL A 48 11.12 11.13 2.79
C VAL A 48 10.41 10.25 3.81
N ALA A 49 9.38 10.78 4.48
CA ALA A 49 8.56 10.02 5.40
C ALA A 49 7.63 8.99 4.70
N GLY A 50 7.52 9.01 3.36
CA GLY A 50 6.68 8.10 2.60
C GLY A 50 5.18 8.35 2.75
N VAL A 51 4.77 9.59 3.03
CA VAL A 51 3.36 10.00 3.21
C VAL A 51 2.88 10.99 2.15
N TYR A 52 3.73 11.40 1.21
CA TYR A 52 3.39 12.35 0.16
C TYR A 52 2.88 11.65 -1.11
N GLY A 53 1.69 12.02 -1.56
CA GLY A 53 1.05 11.51 -2.78
C GLY A 53 -0.37 10.99 -2.52
N ALA A 54 -1.34 11.41 -3.33
CA ALA A 54 -2.76 11.05 -3.17
C ALA A 54 -3.21 9.92 -4.12
N ASN A 55 -2.27 9.13 -4.64
CA ASN A 55 -2.60 7.96 -5.46
C ASN A 55 -2.91 6.75 -4.57
N ALA A 56 -3.53 5.73 -5.13
CA ALA A 56 -3.91 4.51 -4.39
C ALA A 56 -2.69 3.67 -3.90
N ALA A 57 -1.47 4.01 -4.32
CA ALA A 57 -0.26 3.35 -3.86
C ALA A 57 0.24 3.92 -2.53
N VAL A 58 0.08 5.24 -2.34
CA VAL A 58 0.55 5.95 -1.15
C VAL A 58 -0.58 6.23 -0.17
N GLU A 59 -1.79 6.52 -0.66
CA GLU A 59 -2.96 6.90 0.16
C GLU A 59 -2.63 8.05 1.13
N GLY A 60 -1.90 9.05 0.63
CA GLY A 60 -1.35 10.13 1.44
C GLY A 60 -1.68 11.53 0.96
N PHE A 61 -0.82 12.47 1.32
CA PHE A 61 -1.13 13.90 1.25
C PHE A 61 -0.84 14.46 -0.15
N SER A 62 -1.85 15.09 -0.77
CA SER A 62 -1.69 15.74 -2.07
C SER A 62 -0.85 17.03 -1.96
N GLY A 63 -0.32 17.49 -3.10
CA GLY A 63 0.41 18.76 -3.15
C GLY A 63 -0.45 19.96 -2.73
N TYR A 64 -1.72 19.97 -3.15
CA TYR A 64 -2.70 20.99 -2.77
C TYR A 64 -3.01 20.96 -1.27
N LEU A 65 -3.18 19.76 -0.68
CA LEU A 65 -3.37 19.63 0.77
C LEU A 65 -2.18 20.19 1.55
N CYS A 66 -0.94 19.93 1.08
CA CYS A 66 0.26 20.48 1.71
C CYS A 66 0.26 22.02 1.70
N GLU A 67 -0.13 22.63 0.58
CA GLU A 67 -0.25 24.08 0.44
C GLU A 67 -1.29 24.65 1.42
N LEU A 68 -2.48 24.06 1.47
CA LEU A 68 -3.55 24.49 2.37
C LEU A 68 -3.16 24.37 3.85
N MET A 69 -2.47 23.30 4.25
CA MET A 69 -2.00 23.15 5.62
C MET A 69 -1.00 24.25 6.01
N VAL A 70 -0.05 24.58 5.13
CA VAL A 70 0.90 25.69 5.38
C VAL A 70 0.18 27.04 5.38
N ILE A 71 -0.79 27.26 4.49
CA ILE A 71 -1.62 28.48 4.48
C ILE A 71 -2.38 28.64 5.81
N LYS A 72 -2.91 27.53 6.36
CA LYS A 72 -3.64 27.48 7.64
C LYS A 72 -2.75 27.78 8.84
N TYR A 73 -1.63 27.07 8.95
CA TYR A 73 -0.79 27.09 10.16
C TYR A 73 0.37 28.07 10.09
N GLY A 74 0.71 28.58 8.91
CA GLY A 74 1.70 29.64 8.71
C GLY A 74 3.15 29.17 8.56
N SER A 75 3.49 27.96 9.00
CA SER A 75 4.84 27.40 8.85
C SER A 75 4.84 25.87 8.81
N PHE A 76 5.92 25.28 8.28
CA PHE A 76 6.19 23.84 8.35
C PHE A 76 6.15 23.35 9.81
N ILE A 77 6.82 24.07 10.72
CA ILE A 77 6.89 23.68 12.13
C ILE A 77 5.50 23.66 12.78
N ASP A 78 4.65 24.65 12.49
CA ASP A 78 3.32 24.71 13.09
C ASP A 78 2.37 23.68 12.48
N VAL A 79 2.55 23.30 11.21
CA VAL A 79 1.88 22.12 10.63
C VAL A 79 2.26 20.86 11.43
N LEU A 80 3.55 20.64 11.71
CA LEU A 80 3.99 19.45 12.48
C LEU A 80 3.44 19.45 13.91
N LYS A 81 3.43 20.60 14.59
CA LYS A 81 2.86 20.72 15.95
C LYS A 81 1.39 20.36 15.95
N ALA A 82 0.62 20.88 15.00
CA ALA A 82 -0.80 20.54 14.87
C ALA A 82 -1.00 19.05 14.54
N ALA A 83 -0.25 18.53 13.56
CA ALA A 83 -0.34 17.13 13.14
C ALA A 83 0.02 16.13 14.25
N SER A 84 0.93 16.50 15.14
CA SER A 84 1.30 15.71 16.32
C SER A 84 0.14 15.50 17.29
N ALA A 85 -0.89 16.35 17.25
CA ALA A 85 -2.04 16.30 18.14
C ALA A 85 -3.33 15.79 17.47
N TRP A 86 -3.30 15.51 16.16
CA TRP A 86 -4.50 15.05 15.45
C TRP A 86 -5.02 13.71 15.98
N LYS A 87 -6.35 13.56 15.92
CA LYS A 87 -7.07 12.33 16.26
C LYS A 87 -7.77 11.78 15.02
N ASN A 88 -8.13 10.51 15.03
CA ASN A 88 -8.99 9.94 13.99
C ASN A 88 -10.29 10.76 13.89
N GLY A 89 -10.69 11.14 12.68
CA GLY A 89 -11.81 12.04 12.42
C GLY A 89 -11.49 13.53 12.57
N GLN A 90 -10.22 13.94 12.49
CA GLN A 90 -9.83 15.34 12.62
C GLN A 90 -10.41 16.18 11.46
N VAL A 91 -11.07 17.30 11.79
CA VAL A 91 -11.56 18.27 10.79
C VAL A 91 -10.73 19.54 10.80
N LEU A 92 -10.39 20.02 9.61
CA LEU A 92 -9.62 21.21 9.32
C LEU A 92 -10.32 22.09 8.26
N SER A 93 -10.17 23.40 8.40
CA SER A 93 -10.63 24.41 7.43
C SER A 93 -9.79 25.68 7.59
N LEU A 94 -9.76 26.54 6.57
CA LEU A 94 -9.05 27.82 6.66
C LEU A 94 -9.81 28.85 7.51
N ASP A 95 -11.13 28.77 7.53
CA ASP A 95 -12.03 29.77 8.11
C ASP A 95 -12.87 29.25 9.29
N GLY A 96 -12.51 28.08 9.84
CA GLY A 96 -13.16 27.53 11.04
C GLY A 96 -14.44 26.73 10.79
N ARG A 97 -14.82 26.49 9.52
CA ARG A 97 -15.90 25.55 9.16
C ARG A 97 -15.65 24.16 9.77
N THR A 98 -16.69 23.61 10.40
CA THR A 98 -16.63 22.31 11.09
C THR A 98 -17.11 21.13 10.24
N GLY A 99 -17.75 21.39 9.10
CA GLY A 99 -18.18 20.35 8.16
C GLY A 99 -19.14 19.32 8.77
N GLU A 100 -19.89 19.68 9.82
CA GLU A 100 -20.70 18.76 10.64
C GLU A 100 -21.55 17.79 9.79
N GLY A 101 -21.38 16.49 10.08
CA GLY A 101 -22.06 15.39 9.39
C GLY A 101 -21.47 15.00 8.03
N LYS A 102 -20.48 15.73 7.49
CA LYS A 102 -19.83 15.40 6.22
C LYS A 102 -18.60 14.52 6.47
N PHE A 103 -18.52 13.40 5.74
CA PHE A 103 -17.38 12.45 5.76
C PHE A 103 -17.11 11.77 7.12
N PRO A 104 -18.11 11.14 7.78
CA PRO A 104 -17.97 10.60 9.13
C PRO A 104 -16.91 9.48 9.26
N GLU A 105 -16.60 8.80 8.16
CA GLU A 105 -15.62 7.70 8.14
C GLU A 105 -14.19 8.15 7.78
N ALA A 106 -14.01 9.41 7.38
CA ALA A 106 -12.71 9.89 6.94
C ALA A 106 -11.79 10.17 8.14
N PRO A 107 -10.53 9.68 8.13
CA PRO A 107 -9.61 9.88 9.24
C PRO A 107 -9.18 11.35 9.38
N LEU A 108 -9.05 12.04 8.24
CA LEU A 108 -8.75 13.46 8.16
C LEU A 108 -9.71 14.12 7.15
N VAL A 109 -10.29 15.24 7.57
CA VAL A 109 -11.11 16.10 6.72
C VAL A 109 -10.44 17.46 6.62
N PHE A 110 -10.18 17.92 5.40
CA PHE A 110 -9.83 19.31 5.15
C PHE A 110 -10.89 19.89 4.19
N ILE A 111 -11.73 20.80 4.68
CA ILE A 111 -12.79 21.44 3.89
C ILE A 111 -12.14 22.35 2.85
N ASP A 112 -12.40 22.09 1.57
CA ASP A 112 -11.83 22.86 0.47
C ASP A 112 -12.32 24.32 0.53
N PRO A 113 -11.42 25.32 0.52
CA PRO A 113 -11.84 26.72 0.50
C PRO A 113 -12.61 27.11 -0.76
N VAL A 114 -12.43 26.38 -1.86
CA VAL A 114 -13.08 26.62 -3.16
C VAL A 114 -14.38 25.81 -3.31
N ASP A 115 -14.50 24.68 -2.61
CA ASP A 115 -15.61 23.73 -2.73
C ASP A 115 -15.96 23.11 -1.36
N PRO A 116 -16.86 23.75 -0.57
CA PRO A 116 -17.16 23.31 0.80
C PRO A 116 -17.75 21.90 0.94
N ASP A 117 -18.19 21.29 -0.17
CA ASP A 117 -18.69 19.92 -0.22
C ASP A 117 -17.59 18.90 -0.53
N ARG A 118 -16.32 19.32 -0.55
CA ARG A 118 -15.17 18.47 -0.86
C ARG A 118 -14.23 18.32 0.33
N ASN A 119 -13.87 17.06 0.63
CA ASN A 119 -12.73 16.75 1.47
C ASN A 119 -11.43 16.70 0.62
N VAL A 120 -10.52 17.66 0.84
CA VAL A 120 -9.22 17.68 0.16
C VAL A 120 -8.32 16.51 0.58
N ALA A 121 -8.54 15.97 1.78
CA ALA A 121 -7.80 14.86 2.36
C ALA A 121 -8.46 13.49 2.11
N ALA A 122 -9.39 13.37 1.17
CA ALA A 122 -10.12 12.12 0.90
C ALA A 122 -9.24 10.90 0.57
N ALA A 123 -8.01 11.12 0.08
CA ALA A 123 -7.07 10.05 -0.22
C ALA A 123 -6.20 9.62 0.98
N VAL A 124 -6.21 10.37 2.08
CA VAL A 124 -5.36 10.11 3.25
C VAL A 124 -5.95 8.97 4.07
N SER A 125 -5.24 7.84 4.17
CA SER A 125 -5.64 6.72 5.02
C SER A 125 -5.31 6.98 6.49
N LEU A 126 -5.94 6.21 7.40
CA LEU A 126 -5.70 6.31 8.84
C LEU A 126 -4.23 6.00 9.18
N ASP A 127 -3.64 5.00 8.52
CA ASP A 127 -2.25 4.61 8.73
C ASP A 127 -1.29 5.72 8.30
N ILE A 128 -1.55 6.38 7.18
CA ILE A 128 -0.72 7.48 6.68
C ILE A 128 -0.85 8.71 7.57
N MET A 129 -2.06 9.01 8.05
CA MET A 129 -2.28 10.07 9.04
C MET A 129 -1.51 9.79 10.34
N GLY A 130 -1.62 8.56 10.87
CA GLY A 130 -0.91 8.12 12.06
C GLY A 130 0.61 8.19 11.90
N ARG A 131 1.13 7.74 10.74
CA ARG A 131 2.55 7.83 10.40
C ARG A 131 3.03 9.28 10.35
N PHE A 132 2.26 10.17 9.72
CA PHE A 132 2.60 11.60 9.67
C PHE A 132 2.59 12.24 11.06
N SER A 133 1.60 11.91 11.90
CA SER A 133 1.56 12.37 13.30
C SER A 133 2.79 11.90 14.10
N SER A 134 3.14 10.62 13.98
CA SER A 134 4.28 10.02 14.68
C SER A 134 5.62 10.63 14.26
N ILE A 135 5.87 10.75 12.95
CA ILE A 135 7.12 11.32 12.45
C ILE A 135 7.23 12.82 12.77
N SER A 136 6.10 13.54 12.83
CA SER A 136 6.04 14.94 13.27
C SER A 136 6.52 15.08 14.72
N LYS A 137 6.04 14.21 15.63
CA LYS A 137 6.50 14.17 17.03
C LYS A 137 7.99 13.90 17.13
N GLU A 138 8.48 12.94 16.34
CA GLU A 138 9.89 12.57 16.35
C GLU A 138 10.79 13.73 15.89
N PHE A 139 10.42 14.40 14.78
CA PHE A 139 11.14 15.55 14.28
C PHE A 139 11.14 16.71 15.27
N LEU A 140 9.99 17.04 15.87
CA LEU A 140 9.88 18.11 16.85
C LEU A 140 10.71 17.83 18.12
N ARG A 141 10.86 16.56 18.50
CA ARG A 141 11.67 16.15 19.65
C ARG A 141 13.17 16.17 19.34
N ASN A 142 13.58 15.70 18.16
CA ASN A 142 14.99 15.61 17.77
C ASN A 142 15.19 15.97 16.29
N PRO A 143 15.23 17.28 15.95
CA PRO A 143 15.34 17.72 14.56
C PRO A 143 16.64 17.24 13.92
N SER A 144 16.55 16.69 12.71
CA SER A 144 17.71 16.25 11.93
C SER A 144 17.50 16.48 10.44
N LYS A 145 18.61 16.70 9.71
CA LYS A 145 18.62 16.76 8.25
C LYS A 145 18.18 15.41 7.63
N ASP A 146 18.34 14.30 8.34
CA ASP A 146 17.95 12.97 7.86
C ASP A 146 16.46 12.85 7.53
N PHE A 147 15.60 13.64 8.18
CA PHE A 147 14.16 13.67 7.85
C PHE A 147 13.88 14.32 6.48
N PHE A 148 14.86 15.00 5.88
CA PHE A 148 14.77 15.63 4.57
C PHE A 148 15.62 14.96 3.51
N PHE A 149 16.63 14.18 3.88
CA PHE A 149 17.52 13.51 2.92
C PHE A 149 17.49 11.99 3.01
N GLY A 150 16.81 11.44 4.02
CA GLY A 150 16.94 10.04 4.42
C GLY A 150 18.26 9.83 5.17
N LYS A 151 18.31 8.83 6.06
CA LYS A 151 19.58 8.35 6.57
C LYS A 151 20.36 7.73 5.41
N ARG A 152 21.67 8.00 5.31
CA ARG A 152 22.58 7.15 4.52
C ARG A 152 22.52 5.75 5.14
N ARG A 153 21.68 4.89 4.59
CA ARG A 153 21.55 3.51 5.06
C ARG A 153 22.73 2.73 4.50
N VAL A 154 23.56 2.22 5.39
CA VAL A 154 24.58 1.23 5.03
C VAL A 154 23.83 -0.01 4.57
N VAL A 155 24.12 -0.47 3.35
CA VAL A 155 23.53 -1.69 2.81
C VAL A 155 23.84 -2.84 3.77
N MET A 156 22.80 -3.57 4.17
CA MET A 156 22.89 -4.73 5.04
C MET A 156 23.91 -5.73 4.47
N GLY A 157 24.94 -6.03 5.24
CA GLY A 157 25.91 -7.07 4.87
C GLY A 157 25.28 -8.45 4.94
N MET A 158 25.82 -9.42 4.18
CA MET A 158 25.31 -10.80 4.14
C MET A 158 25.23 -11.45 5.52
N ARG A 159 26.18 -11.17 6.41
CA ARG A 159 26.16 -11.68 7.79
C ARG A 159 24.95 -11.18 8.56
N GLU A 160 24.61 -9.90 8.43
CA GLU A 160 23.43 -9.32 9.07
C GLU A 160 22.14 -9.90 8.47
N PHE A 161 22.08 -10.07 7.14
CA PHE A 161 20.96 -10.72 6.46
C PHE A 161 20.68 -12.12 7.02
N TYR A 162 21.70 -12.96 7.16
CA TYR A 162 21.56 -14.29 7.75
C TYR A 162 21.18 -14.28 9.22
N ASN A 163 21.73 -13.34 9.99
CA ASN A 163 21.35 -13.17 11.40
C ASN A 163 19.87 -12.78 11.53
N LYS A 164 19.37 -11.86 10.69
CA LYS A 164 17.96 -11.47 10.68
C LYS A 164 17.06 -12.64 10.31
N LEU A 165 17.38 -13.42 9.28
CA LEU A 165 16.64 -14.65 8.96
C LEU A 165 16.56 -15.59 10.17
N LYS A 166 17.70 -15.85 10.82
CA LYS A 166 17.78 -16.75 11.98
C LYS A 166 16.94 -16.26 13.17
N ILE A 167 16.97 -14.97 13.46
CA ILE A 167 16.23 -14.38 14.59
C ILE A 167 14.73 -14.38 14.32
N ARG A 168 14.32 -14.06 13.09
CA ARG A 168 12.91 -13.90 12.72
C ARG A 168 12.18 -15.23 12.62
N GLN A 169 12.88 -16.31 12.26
CA GLN A 169 12.30 -17.66 12.10
C GLN A 169 11.03 -17.66 11.24
N SER A 170 11.01 -16.79 10.24
CA SER A 170 9.98 -16.63 9.23
C SER A 170 10.48 -17.17 7.90
N GLU A 171 9.58 -17.36 6.94
CA GLU A 171 9.96 -17.68 5.57
C GLU A 171 9.98 -16.42 4.72
N LEU A 172 11.15 -16.08 4.20
CA LEU A 172 11.32 -15.00 3.25
C LEU A 172 11.37 -15.58 1.82
N VAL A 173 10.44 -15.16 0.98
CA VAL A 173 10.34 -15.55 -0.42
C VAL A 173 10.64 -14.36 -1.32
N CYS A 174 11.50 -14.56 -2.31
CA CYS A 174 11.82 -13.60 -3.35
C CYS A 174 11.51 -14.19 -4.72
N ILE A 175 10.71 -13.49 -5.52
CA ILE A 175 10.40 -13.82 -6.91
C ILE A 175 11.09 -12.78 -7.79
N HIS A 176 12.24 -13.13 -8.38
CA HIS A 176 13.07 -12.23 -9.19
C HIS A 176 12.91 -12.53 -10.68
N PHE A 177 12.80 -11.49 -11.51
CA PHE A 177 12.59 -11.64 -12.96
C PHE A 177 13.03 -10.39 -13.74
N ASN A 178 13.22 -10.56 -15.04
CA ASN A 178 13.49 -9.47 -15.96
C ASN A 178 12.19 -8.78 -16.36
N VAL A 179 12.19 -7.45 -16.34
CA VAL A 179 11.04 -6.62 -16.68
C VAL A 179 10.98 -6.45 -18.20
N PRO A 180 9.80 -6.64 -18.84
CA PRO A 180 9.63 -6.30 -20.25
C PRO A 180 9.80 -4.79 -20.44
N LYS A 181 10.23 -4.34 -21.63
CA LYS A 181 10.41 -2.89 -21.89
C LYS A 181 9.09 -2.15 -21.70
N LEU A 182 8.96 -1.45 -20.58
CA LEU A 182 7.78 -0.70 -20.17
C LEU A 182 8.22 0.66 -19.61
N LEU A 183 7.38 1.67 -19.79
CA LEU A 183 7.53 2.94 -19.10
C LEU A 183 7.21 2.77 -17.60
N GLU A 184 7.86 3.55 -16.76
CA GLU A 184 7.72 3.47 -15.29
C GLU A 184 6.26 3.65 -14.84
N ASP A 185 5.55 4.62 -15.42
CA ASP A 185 4.12 4.89 -15.15
C ASP A 185 3.21 3.69 -15.47
N THR A 186 3.67 2.77 -16.32
CA THR A 186 2.96 1.53 -16.63
C THR A 186 3.46 0.36 -15.78
N LEU A 187 4.77 0.32 -15.49
CA LEU A 187 5.41 -0.76 -14.75
C LEU A 187 4.98 -0.79 -13.28
N ILE A 188 5.09 0.35 -12.58
CA ILE A 188 4.89 0.42 -11.14
C ILE A 188 3.47 -0.03 -10.74
N PRO A 189 2.37 0.47 -11.37
CA PRO A 189 1.02 0.01 -11.05
C PRO A 189 0.81 -1.48 -11.35
N GLN A 190 1.49 -2.01 -12.37
CA GLN A 190 1.40 -3.43 -12.69
C GLN A 190 2.11 -4.30 -11.66
N LEU A 191 3.28 -3.89 -11.17
CA LEU A 191 3.97 -4.60 -10.09
C LEU A 191 3.12 -4.59 -8.80
N GLU A 192 2.47 -3.46 -8.46
CA GLU A 192 1.57 -3.37 -7.30
C GLU A 192 0.39 -4.31 -7.41
N LYS A 193 -0.28 -4.30 -8.57
CA LYS A 193 -1.40 -5.20 -8.83
C LYS A 193 -0.97 -6.66 -8.74
N SER A 194 0.20 -7.00 -9.27
CA SER A 194 0.75 -8.35 -9.25
C SER A 194 1.13 -8.80 -7.83
N LEU A 195 1.75 -7.93 -7.02
CA LEU A 195 2.06 -8.23 -5.62
C LEU A 195 0.78 -8.49 -4.83
N LYS A 196 -0.23 -7.63 -4.94
CA LYS A 196 -1.55 -7.84 -4.31
C LYS A 196 -2.20 -9.15 -4.74
N ALA A 197 -2.03 -9.55 -6.00
CA ALA A 197 -2.54 -10.83 -6.49
C ALA A 197 -1.80 -12.02 -5.86
N LEU A 198 -0.47 -11.95 -5.72
CA LEU A 198 0.33 -12.97 -5.02
C LEU A 198 -0.08 -13.10 -3.55
N GLU A 199 -0.17 -11.97 -2.83
CA GLU A 199 -0.56 -11.94 -1.42
C GLU A 199 -1.92 -12.61 -1.24
N LYS A 200 -2.93 -12.18 -2.03
CA LYS A 200 -4.29 -12.73 -1.98
C LYS A 200 -4.32 -14.23 -2.28
N GLU A 201 -3.51 -14.71 -3.23
CA GLU A 201 -3.46 -16.13 -3.54
C GLU A 201 -2.82 -16.96 -2.42
N CYS A 202 -1.74 -16.45 -1.81
CA CYS A 202 -1.11 -17.10 -0.66
C CYS A 202 -2.06 -17.14 0.54
N GLU A 203 -2.77 -16.04 0.82
CA GLU A 203 -3.76 -15.95 1.90
C GLU A 203 -4.93 -16.90 1.71
N LYS A 204 -5.46 -17.02 0.47
CA LYS A 204 -6.47 -18.02 0.14
C LYS A 204 -5.98 -19.45 0.36
N GLY A 205 -4.70 -19.71 0.12
CA GLY A 205 -4.04 -20.98 0.42
C GLY A 205 -3.91 -21.27 1.92
N GLY A 206 -4.20 -20.28 2.79
CA GLY A 206 -4.09 -20.37 4.23
C GLY A 206 -2.72 -19.96 4.79
N PHE A 207 -1.82 -19.46 3.95
CA PHE A 207 -0.56 -18.88 4.38
C PHE A 207 -0.79 -17.46 4.90
N ARG A 208 0.06 -16.98 5.80
CA ARG A 208 -0.09 -15.63 6.37
C ARG A 208 1.13 -14.78 6.05
N VAL A 209 0.86 -13.68 5.35
CA VAL A 209 1.86 -12.70 4.95
C VAL A 209 2.06 -11.73 6.12
N LEU A 210 3.31 -11.59 6.57
CA LEU A 210 3.71 -10.56 7.54
C LEU A 210 4.01 -9.22 6.86
N LYS A 211 4.72 -9.29 5.73
CA LYS A 211 5.16 -8.12 4.98
C LYS A 211 5.39 -8.51 3.53
N ALA A 212 4.98 -7.65 2.61
CA ALA A 212 5.25 -7.79 1.20
C ALA A 212 5.67 -6.44 0.62
N ASP A 213 6.63 -6.46 -0.30
CA ASP A 213 7.00 -5.27 -1.07
C ASP A 213 7.64 -5.68 -2.41
N LYS A 214 7.84 -4.69 -3.27
CA LYS A 214 8.38 -4.84 -4.61
C LYS A 214 9.62 -3.97 -4.80
N TRP A 215 10.59 -4.48 -5.53
CA TRP A 215 11.75 -3.73 -5.98
C TRP A 215 11.82 -3.76 -7.50
N THR A 216 12.31 -2.68 -8.11
CA THR A 216 12.69 -2.64 -9.52
C THR A 216 13.69 -1.52 -9.80
N ASP A 217 14.57 -1.73 -10.75
CA ASP A 217 15.44 -0.71 -11.37
C ASP A 217 15.01 -0.38 -12.81
N GLY A 218 13.82 -0.82 -13.22
CA GLY A 218 13.27 -0.70 -14.58
C GLY A 218 13.72 -1.80 -15.55
N LYS A 219 14.78 -2.56 -15.24
CA LYS A 219 15.27 -3.70 -16.05
C LYS A 219 14.95 -5.03 -15.38
N GLU A 220 15.11 -5.09 -14.06
CA GLU A 220 14.80 -6.23 -13.23
C GLU A 220 13.74 -5.83 -12.19
N ALA A 221 13.00 -6.82 -11.69
CA ALA A 221 12.08 -6.64 -10.60
C ALA A 221 12.11 -7.84 -9.66
N ALA A 222 11.73 -7.59 -8.41
CA ALA A 222 11.54 -8.61 -7.41
C ALA A 222 10.26 -8.35 -6.62
N PHE A 223 9.50 -9.41 -6.35
CA PHE A 223 8.53 -9.43 -5.26
C PHE A 223 9.17 -10.10 -4.05
N VAL A 224 9.17 -9.44 -2.90
CA VAL A 224 9.70 -9.98 -1.65
C VAL A 224 8.57 -10.05 -0.64
N MET A 225 8.33 -11.25 -0.13
CA MET A 225 7.25 -11.53 0.82
C MET A 225 7.82 -12.31 2.00
N GLU A 226 7.46 -11.89 3.20
CA GLU A 226 7.79 -12.57 4.44
C GLU A 226 6.52 -13.18 5.05
N PHE A 227 6.62 -14.44 5.45
CA PHE A 227 5.51 -15.22 6.00
C PHE A 227 5.81 -15.69 7.42
N ASP A 228 4.85 -15.56 8.33
CA ASP A 228 4.90 -16.23 9.64
C ASP A 228 4.17 -17.56 9.65
N VAL A 229 3.27 -17.80 8.68
CA VAL A 229 2.71 -19.12 8.40
C VAL A 229 3.02 -19.46 6.95
N TRP A 230 4.09 -20.21 6.75
CA TRP A 230 4.58 -20.64 5.42
C TRP A 230 4.48 -22.15 5.19
N GLN A 231 4.24 -22.91 6.26
CA GLN A 231 4.06 -24.35 6.24
C GLN A 231 2.76 -24.70 6.95
N LEU A 232 1.94 -25.53 6.30
CA LEU A 232 0.62 -25.91 6.77
C LEU A 232 0.51 -27.43 6.94
N PRO A 233 -0.36 -27.91 7.85
CA PRO A 233 -0.64 -29.32 7.96
C PRO A 233 -1.32 -29.84 6.70
N LYS A 234 -1.27 -31.16 6.48
CA LYS A 234 -1.87 -31.81 5.30
C LYS A 234 -3.37 -31.59 5.17
N ILE A 235 -4.06 -31.28 6.26
CA ILE A 235 -5.52 -31.16 6.33
C ILE A 235 -5.96 -29.70 6.17
N GLU A 236 -7.04 -29.49 5.44
CA GLU A 236 -7.79 -28.25 5.39
C GLU A 236 -9.28 -28.51 5.47
N ARG A 237 -10.02 -27.52 5.97
CA ARG A 237 -11.47 -27.53 5.92
C ARG A 237 -11.93 -26.86 4.64
N ARG A 238 -12.64 -27.60 3.79
CA ARG A 238 -13.29 -27.04 2.60
C ARG A 238 -14.74 -26.74 2.91
N ILE A 239 -15.10 -25.47 2.79
CA ILE A 239 -16.47 -24.99 2.97
C ILE A 239 -17.14 -24.97 1.61
N GLY A 240 -18.23 -25.71 1.49
CA GLY A 240 -19.04 -25.87 0.30
C GLY A 240 -20.29 -25.00 0.31
N PRO A 241 -21.30 -25.39 -0.50
CA PRO A 241 -22.57 -24.68 -0.58
C PRO A 241 -23.37 -24.80 0.73
N SER A 242 -24.42 -23.97 0.83
CA SER A 242 -25.38 -24.05 1.94
C SER A 242 -26.15 -25.38 1.89
N PHE A 243 -26.65 -25.84 3.03
CA PHE A 243 -27.40 -27.11 3.12
C PHE A 243 -28.67 -27.12 2.25
N ASP A 244 -29.21 -25.94 1.94
CA ASP A 244 -30.42 -25.68 1.16
C ASP A 244 -30.12 -25.26 -0.30
N SER A 245 -28.87 -25.35 -0.74
CA SER A 245 -28.50 -25.12 -2.14
C SER A 245 -29.05 -26.21 -3.06
N ARG A 246 -28.99 -25.99 -4.38
CA ARG A 246 -29.46 -27.00 -5.36
C ARG A 246 -28.71 -28.31 -5.16
N GLN A 247 -29.42 -29.42 -5.33
CA GLN A 247 -28.86 -30.76 -5.14
C GLN A 247 -27.60 -30.99 -6.01
N GLU A 248 -27.61 -30.50 -7.25
CA GLU A 248 -26.48 -30.56 -8.19
C GLU A 248 -25.22 -29.88 -7.65
N ASP A 249 -25.35 -28.73 -6.97
CA ASP A 249 -24.23 -27.99 -6.39
C ASP A 249 -23.63 -28.76 -5.20
N ILE A 250 -24.50 -29.36 -4.39
CA ILE A 250 -24.12 -30.19 -3.24
C ILE A 250 -23.37 -31.44 -3.71
N GLU A 251 -23.91 -32.17 -4.67
CA GLU A 251 -23.30 -33.39 -5.23
C GLU A 251 -22.00 -33.08 -5.96
N GLY A 252 -21.94 -31.97 -6.70
CA GLY A 252 -20.72 -31.51 -7.36
C GLY A 252 -19.61 -31.20 -6.35
N PHE A 253 -19.92 -30.51 -5.25
CA PHE A 253 -18.96 -30.26 -4.18
C PHE A 253 -18.50 -31.56 -3.51
N ILE A 254 -19.42 -32.44 -3.15
CA ILE A 254 -19.10 -33.68 -2.44
C ILE A 254 -18.22 -34.59 -3.31
N SER A 255 -18.63 -34.86 -4.56
CA SER A 255 -17.90 -35.73 -5.50
C SER A 255 -16.47 -35.24 -5.77
N LYS A 256 -16.28 -33.93 -5.95
CA LYS A 256 -14.97 -33.32 -6.20
C LYS A 256 -14.00 -33.50 -5.02
N ASN A 257 -14.51 -33.52 -3.80
CA ASN A 257 -13.68 -33.47 -2.59
C ASN A 257 -13.51 -34.82 -1.88
N LEU A 258 -14.44 -35.76 -2.07
CA LEU A 258 -14.43 -37.09 -1.43
C LEU A 258 -13.12 -37.86 -1.65
N LYS A 259 -12.53 -37.79 -2.85
CA LYS A 259 -11.29 -38.51 -3.19
C LYS A 259 -10.10 -38.17 -2.29
N HIS A 260 -10.11 -36.95 -1.72
CA HIS A 260 -9.03 -36.43 -0.89
C HIS A 260 -9.48 -36.18 0.55
N ALA A 261 -10.65 -36.69 0.93
CA ALA A 261 -11.26 -36.41 2.23
C ALA A 261 -10.60 -37.20 3.36
N PHE A 262 -10.40 -36.53 4.49
CA PHE A 262 -10.06 -37.13 5.79
C PHE A 262 -11.30 -37.25 6.68
N SER A 263 -12.42 -36.64 6.31
CA SER A 263 -13.72 -36.78 6.98
C SER A 263 -14.82 -37.21 6.01
N LYS A 264 -15.92 -37.75 6.53
CA LYS A 264 -17.18 -37.78 5.76
C LYS A 264 -17.68 -36.34 5.55
N PRO A 265 -18.50 -36.05 4.52
CA PRO A 265 -19.18 -34.76 4.40
C PRO A 265 -20.10 -34.51 5.60
N TYR A 266 -20.10 -33.29 6.12
CA TYR A 266 -20.91 -32.89 7.28
C TYR A 266 -21.39 -31.45 7.14
N ILE A 267 -22.39 -31.06 7.95
CA ILE A 267 -22.87 -29.68 8.01
C ILE A 267 -22.17 -28.93 9.14
N LYS A 268 -21.62 -27.76 8.84
CA LYS A 268 -21.12 -26.80 9.83
C LYS A 268 -21.59 -25.41 9.48
N GLU A 269 -22.17 -24.70 10.44
CA GLU A 269 -22.66 -23.32 10.26
C GLU A 269 -23.58 -23.19 9.02
N GLY A 270 -24.46 -24.18 8.82
CA GLY A 270 -25.39 -24.23 7.68
C GLY A 270 -24.76 -24.59 6.34
N ARG A 271 -23.48 -24.98 6.27
CA ARG A 271 -22.81 -25.31 5.00
C ARG A 271 -22.26 -26.72 4.97
N TRP A 272 -22.35 -27.35 3.80
CA TRP A 272 -21.64 -28.60 3.51
C TRP A 272 -20.14 -28.39 3.65
N THR A 273 -19.50 -29.27 4.40
CA THR A 273 -18.11 -29.14 4.79
C THR A 273 -17.43 -30.50 4.71
N ILE A 274 -16.19 -30.53 4.24
CA ILE A 274 -15.34 -31.71 4.20
C ILE A 274 -13.94 -31.29 4.67
N ASP A 275 -13.36 -32.03 5.62
CA ASP A 275 -11.95 -31.92 5.91
C ASP A 275 -11.18 -32.78 4.90
N ALA A 276 -10.30 -32.17 4.10
CA ALA A 276 -9.63 -32.78 2.96
C ALA A 276 -8.13 -32.47 2.94
N ARG A 277 -7.40 -33.17 2.07
CA ARG A 277 -5.98 -32.93 1.86
C ARG A 277 -5.73 -31.63 1.08
N ARG A 278 -4.88 -30.76 1.62
CA ARG A 278 -4.36 -29.56 0.95
C ARG A 278 -3.58 -29.92 -0.31
N GLU A 279 -3.68 -29.06 -1.30
CA GLU A 279 -2.88 -29.16 -2.52
C GLU A 279 -1.43 -28.74 -2.28
N HIS A 280 -1.21 -27.67 -1.50
CA HIS A 280 0.13 -27.14 -1.17
C HIS A 280 0.33 -27.09 0.34
N LEU A 281 1.48 -27.59 0.81
CA LEU A 281 1.86 -27.57 2.22
C LEU A 281 2.84 -26.45 2.53
N GLU A 282 3.68 -26.07 1.58
CA GLU A 282 4.61 -24.96 1.70
C GLU A 282 4.24 -23.85 0.72
N VAL A 283 4.43 -22.59 1.14
CA VAL A 283 4.07 -21.42 0.35
C VAL A 283 4.83 -21.36 -0.98
N LYS A 284 6.08 -21.83 -1.00
CA LYS A 284 6.93 -21.88 -2.21
C LYS A 284 6.29 -22.75 -3.31
N ASP A 285 5.59 -23.81 -2.93
CA ASP A 285 4.95 -24.73 -3.88
C ASP A 285 3.73 -24.08 -4.52
N LEU A 286 2.91 -23.39 -3.71
CA LEU A 286 1.77 -22.62 -4.20
C LEU A 286 2.24 -21.52 -5.16
N ILE A 287 3.26 -20.74 -4.76
CA ILE A 287 3.80 -19.67 -5.59
C ILE A 287 4.35 -20.24 -6.91
N ALA A 288 5.08 -21.35 -6.87
CA ALA A 288 5.63 -21.98 -8.06
C ALA A 288 4.55 -22.43 -9.05
N VAL A 289 3.40 -22.92 -8.56
CA VAL A 289 2.24 -23.25 -9.41
C VAL A 289 1.56 -22.01 -9.95
N PHE A 290 1.29 -21.02 -9.09
CA PHE A 290 0.65 -19.77 -9.48
C PHE A 290 1.44 -19.02 -10.56
N LEU A 291 2.77 -18.97 -10.48
CA LEU A 291 3.62 -18.30 -11.46
C LEU A 291 3.64 -18.97 -12.85
N LYS A 292 3.15 -20.22 -12.99
CA LYS A 292 2.97 -20.84 -14.31
C LYS A 292 1.83 -20.19 -15.09
N ASN A 293 0.81 -19.69 -14.38
CA ASN A 293 -0.32 -18.98 -14.95
C ASN A 293 -0.79 -17.88 -13.97
N PRO A 294 -0.08 -16.73 -13.90
CA PRO A 294 -0.29 -15.72 -12.86
C PRO A 294 -1.53 -14.87 -13.13
N LEU A 295 -2.70 -15.51 -13.02
CA LEU A 295 -4.00 -14.86 -13.15
C LEU A 295 -4.14 -13.79 -12.08
N GLY A 296 -4.32 -12.54 -12.51
CA GLY A 296 -4.40 -11.38 -11.62
C GLY A 296 -3.24 -10.41 -11.77
N PHE A 297 -2.10 -10.84 -12.34
CA PHE A 297 -0.98 -9.94 -12.63
C PHE A 297 -1.37 -8.80 -13.56
N GLY A 298 -0.59 -7.71 -13.50
CA GLY A 298 -0.60 -6.68 -14.53
C GLY A 298 -0.46 -7.29 -15.92
N LYS A 299 -1.17 -6.73 -16.91
CA LYS A 299 -1.32 -7.32 -18.25
C LYS A 299 0.01 -7.77 -18.85
N ASN A 300 1.02 -6.90 -18.81
CA ASN A 300 2.33 -7.14 -19.40
C ASN A 300 3.21 -8.07 -18.55
N LEU A 301 2.91 -8.19 -17.25
CA LEU A 301 3.65 -9.07 -16.33
C LEU A 301 3.17 -10.53 -16.37
N ARG A 302 1.99 -10.80 -16.95
CA ARG A 302 1.47 -12.17 -17.13
C ARG A 302 2.27 -13.01 -18.12
N ASP A 303 2.83 -12.33 -19.12
CA ASP A 303 3.58 -12.96 -20.21
C ASP A 303 5.07 -13.13 -19.87
N VAL A 304 5.50 -12.63 -18.72
CA VAL A 304 6.87 -12.84 -18.24
C VAL A 304 7.09 -14.34 -18.06
N ARG A 305 8.21 -14.81 -18.62
CA ARG A 305 8.71 -16.17 -18.47
C ARG A 305 10.01 -16.13 -17.68
N GLY A 306 10.30 -17.20 -16.95
CA GLY A 306 11.57 -17.34 -16.22
C GLY A 306 11.61 -16.64 -14.86
N PHE A 307 10.49 -16.58 -14.14
CA PHE A 307 10.50 -16.19 -12.73
C PHE A 307 11.45 -17.09 -11.92
N LYS A 308 12.36 -16.46 -11.17
CA LYS A 308 13.30 -17.15 -10.28
C LYS A 308 12.79 -17.04 -8.86
N LEU A 309 12.40 -18.19 -8.30
CA LEU A 309 11.93 -18.29 -6.91
C LEU A 309 13.10 -18.62 -5.99
N TYR A 310 13.35 -17.74 -5.02
CA TYR A 310 14.37 -17.92 -4.00
C TYR A 310 13.73 -17.84 -2.62
N CYS A 311 14.21 -18.68 -1.71
CA CYS A 311 13.72 -18.74 -0.32
C CYS A 311 14.91 -18.53 0.63
N ASN A 312 14.72 -17.70 1.66
CA ASN A 312 15.68 -17.41 2.72
C ASN A 312 17.11 -17.18 2.20
N ALA A 313 18.04 -18.05 2.57
CA ALA A 313 19.44 -17.97 2.19
C ALA A 313 19.69 -18.02 0.68
N GLY A 314 18.76 -18.57 -0.09
CA GLY A 314 18.81 -18.62 -1.55
C GLY A 314 18.72 -17.24 -2.22
N ILE A 315 18.17 -16.23 -1.52
CA ILE A 315 18.01 -14.86 -2.03
C ILE A 315 19.36 -14.21 -2.32
N LYS A 316 20.45 -14.69 -1.70
CA LYS A 316 21.84 -14.29 -2.03
C LYS A 316 22.19 -14.35 -3.52
N LYS A 317 21.43 -15.12 -4.31
CA LYS A 317 21.64 -15.29 -5.76
C LYS A 317 21.24 -14.06 -6.56
N VAL A 318 20.48 -13.13 -5.99
CA VAL A 318 20.22 -11.82 -6.61
C VAL A 318 21.46 -10.95 -6.42
N SER A 319 22.21 -10.73 -7.50
CA SER A 319 23.50 -10.01 -7.46
C SER A 319 23.40 -8.50 -7.60
N ASN A 320 22.20 -7.97 -7.91
CA ASN A 320 22.00 -6.55 -8.13
C ASN A 320 22.20 -5.75 -6.82
N PRO A 321 23.16 -4.79 -6.75
CA PRO A 321 23.42 -4.03 -5.53
C PRO A 321 22.22 -3.19 -5.05
N ASP A 322 21.44 -2.63 -5.98
CA ASP A 322 20.28 -1.80 -5.65
C ASP A 322 19.17 -2.61 -4.96
N PHE A 323 19.04 -3.89 -5.33
CA PHE A 323 18.16 -4.83 -4.63
C PHE A 323 18.54 -5.00 -3.16
N TRP A 324 19.83 -5.06 -2.83
CA TRP A 324 20.27 -5.16 -1.43
C TRP A 324 20.08 -3.86 -0.66
N GLY A 325 20.13 -2.71 -1.34
CA GLY A 325 19.66 -1.43 -0.80
C GLY A 325 18.19 -1.48 -0.40
N PHE A 326 17.34 -2.07 -1.25
CA PHE A 326 15.94 -2.33 -0.94
C PHE A 326 15.76 -3.33 0.22
N MET A 327 16.49 -4.45 0.25
CA MET A 327 16.39 -5.44 1.34
C MET A 327 16.71 -4.84 2.71
N THR A 328 17.61 -3.86 2.74
CA THR A 328 17.91 -3.08 3.96
C THR A 328 16.70 -2.29 4.44
N GLN A 329 15.87 -1.76 3.53
CA GLN A 329 14.63 -1.05 3.83
C GLN A 329 13.48 -2.00 4.16
N PHE A 330 13.43 -3.16 3.51
CA PHE A 330 12.42 -4.18 3.76
C PHE A 330 12.41 -4.64 5.24
N TRP A 331 13.55 -4.70 5.91
CA TRP A 331 13.64 -5.05 7.34
C TRP A 331 14.13 -3.93 8.26
N GLY A 332 14.24 -2.69 7.78
CA GLY A 332 14.81 -1.56 8.52
C GLY A 332 13.80 -0.44 8.74
#